data_AF-A0AAE5MS34-F1
#
_entry.id   AF-A0AAE5MS34-F1
#
_cell.length_a   1.000
_cell.length_b   1.000
_cell.length_c   1.000
_cell.angle_alpha   90.00
_cell.angle_beta   90.00
_cell.angle_gamma   90.00
#
_symmetry.space_group_name_H-M   'P 1'
#
loop_
_entity.id
_entity.type
_entity.pdbx_description
1 polymer ?
#
loop_
_entity_poly.entity_id
_entity_poly.type
_entity_poly.pdbx_seq_one_letter_code
_entity_poly.pdbx_strand_id
1 'polypeptide(L)'
;MLFILLLFSGFIGITNFNAFFIKFHYLFFSNMDWLFDPRTTPIILLMPEKFFTVLFGLWLGFTLIILLLIWGWIKLMLSIFFNKA
;
A
#
# COMPACT_ATOMS: atom_id res chain seq x y z
N MET A 1 -3.12 14.22 -7.07
CA MET A 1 -1.98 13.38 -7.52
C MET A 1 -1.82 12.15 -6.63
N LEU A 2 -1.45 12.30 -5.34
CA LEU A 2 -1.16 11.16 -4.45
C LEU A 2 -2.28 10.12 -4.32
N PHE A 3 -3.52 10.55 -4.05
CA PHE A 3 -4.67 9.66 -3.94
C PHE A 3 -4.92 8.84 -5.21
N ILE A 4 -4.73 9.45 -6.38
CA ILE A 4 -4.91 8.79 -7.68
C ILE A 4 -3.84 7.72 -7.87
N LEU A 5 -2.59 8.02 -7.51
CA LEU A 5 -1.49 7.04 -7.57
C LEU A 5 -1.76 5.84 -6.66
N LEU A 6 -2.21 6.08 -5.42
CA LEU A 6 -2.55 5.03 -4.46
C LEU A 6 -3.73 4.17 -4.92
N LEU A 7 -4.77 4.78 -5.49
CA LEU A 7 -5.92 4.05 -6.01
C LEU A 7 -5.56 3.21 -7.24
N PHE A 8 -4.74 3.76 -8.14
CA PHE A 8 -4.30 3.05 -9.34
C PHE A 8 -3.36 1.88 -9.00
N SER A 9 -2.34 2.10 -8.15
CA SER A 9 -1.45 1.04 -7.69
C SER A 9 -2.21 -0.01 -6.88
N GLY A 10 -3.16 0.43 -6.04
CA GLY A 10 -4.06 -0.43 -5.29
C GLY A 10 -4.91 -1.32 -6.18
N PHE A 11 -5.52 -0.76 -7.22
CA PHE A 11 -6.31 -1.52 -8.18
C PHE A 11 -5.49 -2.61 -8.88
N ILE A 12 -4.27 -2.29 -9.32
CA ILE A 12 -3.37 -3.27 -9.94
C ILE A 12 -2.96 -4.35 -8.93
N GLY A 13 -2.61 -3.96 -7.70
CA GLY A 13 -2.18 -4.89 -6.67
C GLY A 13 -3.28 -5.86 -6.21
N ILE A 14 -4.56 -5.47 -6.30
CA ILE A 14 -5.69 -6.34 -5.96
C ILE A 14 -6.07 -7.27 -7.13
N THR A 15 -5.97 -6.78 -8.37
CA THR A 15 -6.39 -7.56 -9.56
C THR A 15 -5.30 -8.51 -10.06
N ASN A 16 -4.03 -8.15 -9.88
CA ASN A 16 -2.87 -8.97 -10.25
C ASN A 16 -1.73 -8.77 -9.24
N PHE A 17 -1.94 -9.34 -8.05
CA PHE A 17 -1.00 -9.21 -6.95
C PHE A 17 0.39 -9.74 -7.31
N ASN A 18 0.48 -10.90 -7.98
CA ASN A 18 1.76 -11.50 -8.37
C ASN A 18 2.62 -10.55 -9.22
N ALA A 19 2.06 -10.01 -10.31
CA ALA A 19 2.81 -9.11 -11.19
C ALA A 19 3.14 -7.78 -10.49
N PHE A 20 2.22 -7.27 -9.66
CA PHE A 20 2.46 -6.08 -8.85
C PHE A 20 3.62 -6.29 -7.87
N PHE A 21 3.61 -7.40 -7.14
CA PHE A 21 4.63 -7.78 -6.16
C PHE A 21 6.01 -7.86 -6.81
N ILE A 22 6.15 -8.57 -7.93
CA ILE A 22 7.43 -8.70 -8.64
C ILE A 22 7.95 -7.34 -9.12
N LYS A 23 7.09 -6.53 -9.77
CA LYS A 23 7.47 -5.21 -10.28
C LYS A 23 7.84 -4.24 -9.15
N PHE A 24 7.12 -4.30 -8.03
CA PHE A 24 7.43 -3.52 -6.84
C PHE A 24 8.84 -3.86 -6.34
N HIS A 25 9.17 -5.14 -6.22
CA HIS A 25 10.49 -5.53 -5.70
C HIS A 25 11.63 -5.08 -6.62
N TYR A 26 11.47 -5.21 -7.94
CA TYR A 26 12.46 -4.70 -8.88
C TYR A 26 12.60 -3.17 -8.88
N LEU A 27 11.53 -2.43 -8.56
CA LEU A 27 11.56 -0.96 -8.54
C LEU A 27 12.26 -0.42 -7.28
N PHE A 28 12.05 -1.07 -6.14
CA PHE A 28 12.51 -0.55 -4.83
C PHE A 28 13.76 -1.24 -4.29
N PHE A 29 14.08 -2.45 -4.75
CA PHE A 29 15.21 -3.23 -4.26
C PHE A 29 16.09 -3.68 -5.41
N SER A 30 17.41 -3.64 -5.20
CA SER A 30 18.43 -4.13 -6.14
C SER A 30 18.88 -5.56 -5.83
N ASN A 31 18.30 -6.20 -4.82
CA ASN A 31 18.60 -7.58 -4.40
C ASN A 31 17.43 -8.53 -4.71
N MET A 32 17.67 -9.82 -4.51
CA MET A 32 16.71 -10.90 -4.72
C MET A 32 16.26 -11.55 -3.40
N ASP A 33 16.44 -10.87 -2.26
CA ASP A 33 16.17 -11.45 -0.94
C ASP A 33 14.68 -11.76 -0.70
N TRP A 34 13.81 -11.23 -1.54
CA TRP A 34 12.37 -11.47 -1.55
C TRP A 34 11.97 -12.78 -2.26
N LEU A 35 12.89 -13.43 -3.00
CA LEU A 35 12.64 -14.71 -3.67
C LEU A 35 12.99 -15.87 -2.74
N PHE A 36 12.00 -16.34 -1.99
CA PHE A 36 12.18 -17.44 -1.04
C PHE A 36 12.11 -18.81 -1.72
N ASP A 37 13.10 -19.66 -1.44
CA ASP A 37 13.04 -21.09 -1.74
C ASP A 37 12.27 -21.81 -0.61
N PRO A 38 11.18 -22.54 -0.90
CA PRO A 38 10.42 -23.28 0.10
C PRO A 38 11.24 -24.29 0.93
N ARG A 39 12.39 -24.75 0.42
CA ARG A 39 13.27 -25.72 1.10
C ARG A 39 14.16 -25.06 2.14
N THR A 40 14.65 -23.86 1.87
CA THR A 40 15.59 -23.15 2.75
C THR A 40 14.89 -22.09 3.60
N THR A 41 13.76 -21.58 3.12
CA THR A 41 13.01 -20.47 3.70
C THR A 41 11.51 -20.84 3.81
N PRO A 42 11.13 -21.79 4.71
CA PRO A 42 9.78 -22.36 4.74
C PRO A 42 8.67 -21.36 5.09
N ILE A 43 9.01 -20.17 5.61
CA ILE A 43 8.06 -19.10 5.93
C ILE A 43 7.18 -18.71 4.71
N ILE A 44 7.70 -18.86 3.49
CA ILE A 44 6.92 -18.58 2.26
C ILE A 44 5.67 -19.46 2.14
N LEU A 45 5.69 -20.67 2.70
CA LEU A 45 4.56 -21.60 2.69
C LEU A 45 3.40 -21.10 3.57
N LEU A 46 3.69 -20.27 4.56
CA LEU A 46 2.70 -19.66 5.45
C LEU A 46 2.12 -18.36 4.90
N MET A 47 2.63 -17.88 3.76
CA MET A 47 2.23 -16.60 3.19
C MET A 47 1.69 -16.77 1.75
N PRO A 48 0.52 -17.43 1.59
CA PRO A 48 -0.08 -17.60 0.28
C PRO A 48 -0.44 -16.24 -0.34
N GLU A 49 -0.49 -16.19 -1.67
CA GLU A 49 -0.80 -14.96 -2.42
C GLU A 49 -2.06 -14.24 -1.91
N LYS A 50 -3.12 -15.00 -1.61
CA LYS A 50 -4.37 -14.46 -1.07
C LYS A 50 -4.16 -13.76 0.28
N PHE A 51 -3.32 -14.30 1.15
CA PHE A 51 -3.02 -13.70 2.45
C PHE A 51 -2.36 -12.34 2.26
N PHE A 52 -1.33 -12.26 1.41
CA PHE A 52 -0.67 -10.99 1.12
C PHE A 52 -1.56 -9.99 0.39
N THR A 53 -2.42 -10.44 -0.52
CA THR A 53 -3.37 -9.56 -1.22
C THR A 53 -4.34 -8.91 -0.24
N VAL A 54 -4.84 -9.66 0.75
CA VAL A 54 -5.69 -9.12 1.82
C VAL A 54 -4.92 -8.13 2.70
N LEU A 55 -3.70 -8.47 3.12
CA LEU A 55 -2.87 -7.54 3.90
C LEU A 55 -2.57 -6.24 3.15
N PHE A 56 -2.27 -6.33 1.85
CA PHE A 56 -2.07 -5.18 0.99
C PHE A 56 -3.34 -4.31 0.89
N GLY A 57 -4.50 -4.94 0.71
CA GLY A 57 -5.79 -4.24 0.71
C GLY A 57 -6.09 -3.53 2.04
N LEU A 58 -5.81 -4.19 3.17
CA LEU A 58 -5.94 -3.58 4.50
C LEU A 58 -5.00 -2.39 4.66
N TRP A 59 -3.73 -2.55 4.32
CA TRP A 59 -2.73 -1.48 4.36
C TRP A 59 -3.15 -0.28 3.50
N LEU A 60 -3.64 -0.51 2.29
CA LEU A 60 -4.13 0.52 1.38
C LEU A 60 -5.34 1.25 1.99
N GLY A 61 -6.32 0.49 2.51
CA GLY A 61 -7.52 1.04 3.14
C GLY A 61 -7.19 1.94 4.34
N PHE A 62 -6.37 1.45 5.26
CA PHE A 62 -5.95 2.24 6.42
C PHE A 62 -5.18 3.50 6.01
N THR A 63 -4.27 3.37 5.05
CA THR A 63 -3.48 4.50 4.54
C THR A 63 -4.39 5.58 3.96
N LEU A 64 -5.36 5.21 3.13
CA LEU A 64 -6.33 6.15 2.54
C LEU A 64 -7.17 6.84 3.61
N ILE A 65 -7.68 6.09 4.60
CA ILE A 65 -8.47 6.66 5.71
C ILE A 65 -7.64 7.69 6.48
N ILE A 66 -6.42 7.35 6.89
CA ILE A 66 -5.54 8.26 7.64
C ILE A 66 -5.25 9.53 6.83
N LEU A 67 -4.94 9.40 5.54
CA LEU A 67 -4.68 10.56 4.67
C LEU A 67 -5.91 11.46 4.52
N LEU A 68 -7.11 10.89 4.39
CA LEU A 68 -8.36 11.65 4.33
C LEU A 68 -8.65 12.38 5.64
N LEU A 69 -8.41 11.74 6.79
CA LEU A 69 -8.57 12.36 8.11
C LEU A 69 -7.60 13.53 8.29
N ILE A 70 -6.32 13.34 7.95
CA ILE A 70 -5.31 14.41 8.01
C ILE A 70 -5.69 15.56 7.08
N TRP A 71 -6.09 15.27 5.84
CA TRP A 71 -6.48 16.29 4.88
C TRP A 71 -7.69 17.10 5.35
N GLY A 72 -8.72 16.41 5.86
CA GLY A 72 -9.92 17.05 6.42
C GLY A 72 -9.59 17.89 7.65
N TRP A 73 -8.72 17.40 8.53
CA TRP A 73 -8.30 18.13 9.73
C TRP A 73 -7.51 19.40 9.40
N ILE A 74 -6.57 19.32 8.46
CA ILE A 74 -5.83 20.50 7.96
C ILE A 74 -6.79 21.52 7.36
N LYS A 75 -7.73 21.09 6.50
CA LYS A 75 -8.74 21.95 5.90
C LYS A 75 -9.59 22.67 6.96
N LEU A 76 -10.02 21.94 8.00
CA LEU A 76 -10.79 22.49 9.10
C LEU A 76 -9.99 23.55 9.87
N MET A 77 -8.74 23.23 10.24
CA MET A 77 -7.87 24.16 10.97
C MET A 77 -7.61 25.44 10.18
N LEU A 78 -7.31 25.32 8.89
CA LEU A 78 -7.14 26.48 8.01
C LEU A 78 -8.42 27.31 7.91
N SER A 79 -9.58 26.66 7.76
CA SER A 79 -10.86 27.38 7.72
C SER A 79 -11.14 28.13 9.01
N ILE A 80 -10.83 27.56 10.18
CA ILE A 80 -11.00 28.23 11.48
C ILE A 80 -10.06 29.42 11.60
N PHE A 81 -8.81 29.28 11.16
CA PHE A 81 -7.82 30.36 11.22
C PHE A 81 -8.22 31.56 10.32
N PHE A 82 -8.58 31.30 9.06
CA PHE A 82 -8.95 32.36 8.12
C PHE A 82 -10.34 32.96 8.35
N ASN A 83 -11.29 32.22 8.93
CA ASN A 83 -12.62 32.77 9.27
C ASN A 83 -12.64 33.54 10.60
N LYS A 84 -11.57 33.46 11.40
CA LYS A 84 -11.40 34.23 12.64
C LYS A 84 -10.55 35.49 12.47
N ALA A 85 -9.86 35.64 11.34
CA ALA A 85 -9.15 36.85 10.93
C ALA A 85 -10.07 37.76 10.11
#